data_AF-A0A0R2PET2-F1
#
_entry.id   AF-A0A0R2PET2-F1
#
_cell.length_a   1.000
_cell.length_b   1.000
_cell.length_c   1.000
_cell.angle_alpha   90.00
_cell.angle_beta   90.00
_cell.angle_gamma   90.00
#
_symmetry.space_group_name_H-M   'P 1'
#
loop_
_entity.id
_entity.type
_entity.pdbx_description
1 polymer ?
#
loop_
_entity_poly.entity_id
_entity_poly.type
_entity_poly.pdbx_seq_one_letter_code
_entity_poly.pdbx_strand_id
1 'polypeptide(L)'
;MTNDNVTLAQLVMHQGEVVSEIYGPDVTAQTTLISWSMAKSMTHALVGIAVQDGILDIDSPTGLPQWAHDGRSEITLRHLLEMRSGLSWVEDYVDGDSSDVIKMLFGTGKEDTAAFAIAQPLVSPPGTSWVYSSGTTNIVARLLGNALGDTPGSHVHIQQFMQARLFDALGMSASPKFDAAGTFIGSSYMFATARDFAKFGLLYLCDGICNGVRILPEGWVDHARAQHVFDEET
;
A
#
# COMPACT_ATOMS: atom_id res chain seq x y z
N MET A 1 -8.76 23.85 -25.34
CA MET A 1 -7.93 22.89 -24.60
C MET A 1 -8.75 21.61 -24.52
N THR A 2 -8.22 20.47 -24.95
CA THR A 2 -8.88 19.18 -24.78
C THR A 2 -8.90 18.87 -23.27
N ASN A 3 -10.10 18.81 -22.70
CA ASN A 3 -10.38 18.79 -21.26
C ASN A 3 -10.28 17.35 -20.69
N ASP A 4 -9.15 16.67 -20.84
CA ASP A 4 -9.07 15.23 -20.49
C ASP A 4 -8.60 14.93 -19.06
N ASN A 5 -8.42 15.96 -18.21
CA ASN A 5 -8.09 15.77 -16.80
C ASN A 5 -9.29 16.12 -15.90
N VAL A 6 -9.98 15.09 -15.40
CA VAL A 6 -11.08 15.24 -14.43
C VAL A 6 -10.53 15.28 -13.01
N THR A 7 -10.59 16.44 -12.36
CA THR A 7 -10.29 16.56 -10.91
C THR A 7 -11.58 16.45 -10.11
N LEU A 8 -11.71 15.37 -9.33
CA LEU A 8 -12.87 15.15 -8.46
C LEU A 8 -12.78 15.95 -7.15
N ALA A 9 -11.59 15.99 -6.54
CA ALA A 9 -11.32 16.81 -5.37
C ALA A 9 -9.86 17.28 -5.35
N GLN A 10 -9.65 18.50 -4.91
CA GLN A 10 -8.34 19.07 -4.62
C GLN A 10 -8.42 19.75 -3.25
N LEU A 11 -7.43 19.48 -2.40
CA LEU A 11 -7.30 20.11 -1.09
C LEU A 11 -5.84 20.51 -0.89
N VAL A 12 -5.63 21.75 -0.44
CA VAL A 12 -4.31 22.27 -0.09
C VAL A 12 -4.29 22.56 1.42
N MET A 13 -3.32 21.97 2.10
CA MET A 13 -3.05 22.19 3.51
C MET A 13 -1.70 22.91 3.65
N HIS A 14 -1.64 23.93 4.50
CA HIS A 14 -0.42 24.66 4.80
C HIS A 14 -0.33 24.90 6.31
N GLN A 15 0.78 24.49 6.92
CA GLN A 15 1.01 24.58 8.37
C GLN A 15 -0.10 23.92 9.20
N GLY A 16 -0.62 22.77 8.74
CA GLY A 16 -1.68 22.02 9.43
C GLY A 16 -3.10 22.51 9.14
N GLU A 17 -3.26 23.64 8.46
CA GLU A 17 -4.57 24.24 8.19
C GLU A 17 -4.97 24.08 6.71
N VAL A 18 -6.26 23.84 6.47
CA VAL A 18 -6.80 23.78 5.10
C VAL A 18 -6.92 25.20 4.54
N VAL A 19 -6.20 25.49 3.46
CA VAL A 19 -6.17 26.83 2.84
C VAL A 19 -6.92 26.90 1.51
N SER A 20 -7.23 25.76 0.89
CA SER A 20 -8.05 25.68 -0.32
C SER A 20 -8.70 24.31 -0.46
N GLU A 21 -9.94 24.29 -0.93
CA GLU A 21 -10.66 23.07 -1.31
C GLU A 21 -11.47 23.33 -2.59
N ILE A 22 -11.34 22.44 -3.57
CA ILE A 22 -12.09 22.48 -4.82
C ILE A 22 -12.68 21.09 -5.05
N TYR A 23 -13.96 21.04 -5.39
CA TYR A 23 -14.70 19.80 -5.64
C TYR A 23 -15.32 19.85 -7.02
N GLY A 24 -15.22 18.73 -7.75
CA GLY A 24 -15.84 18.55 -9.06
C GLY A 24 -17.37 18.36 -8.95
N PRO A 25 -18.07 18.27 -10.09
CA PRO A 25 -19.49 17.96 -10.12
C PRO A 25 -19.82 16.69 -9.32
N ASP A 26 -20.91 16.74 -8.54
CA ASP A 26 -21.40 15.62 -7.70
C ASP A 26 -20.44 15.13 -6.59
N VAL A 27 -19.35 15.86 -6.35
CA VAL A 27 -18.41 15.59 -5.26
C VAL A 27 -18.55 16.65 -4.18
N THR A 28 -18.50 16.23 -2.92
CA THR A 28 -18.54 17.10 -1.75
C THR A 28 -17.36 16.79 -0.83
N ALA A 29 -17.15 17.62 0.19
CA ALA A 29 -16.16 17.36 1.23
C ALA A 29 -16.40 16.04 2.00
N GLN A 30 -17.60 15.46 1.90
CA GLN A 30 -17.98 14.19 2.52
C GLN A 30 -17.91 13.01 1.54
N THR A 31 -17.72 13.28 0.25
CA THR A 31 -17.61 12.22 -0.76
C THR A 31 -16.33 11.44 -0.55
N THR A 32 -16.48 10.14 -0.39
CA THR A 32 -15.36 9.21 -0.28
C THR A 32 -14.88 8.85 -1.69
N LEU A 33 -13.58 8.98 -1.93
CA LEU A 33 -12.93 8.70 -3.21
C LEU A 33 -12.00 7.49 -3.08
N ILE A 34 -11.87 6.74 -4.16
CA ILE A 34 -10.91 5.64 -4.28
C ILE A 34 -9.48 6.17 -4.38
N SER A 35 -8.55 5.58 -3.63
CA SER A 35 -7.15 5.98 -3.55
C SER A 35 -6.32 5.58 -4.77
N TRP A 36 -6.70 4.48 -5.42
CA TRP A 36 -5.80 3.71 -6.28
C TRP A 36 -4.45 3.52 -5.56
N SER A 37 -3.33 3.76 -6.26
CA SER A 37 -1.98 3.54 -5.74
C SER A 37 -1.59 4.38 -4.52
N MET A 38 -2.37 5.40 -4.12
CA MET A 38 -2.15 6.05 -2.82
C MET A 38 -2.30 5.06 -1.64
N ALA A 39 -3.04 3.97 -1.81
CA ALA A 39 -3.15 2.89 -0.80
C ALA A 39 -1.79 2.25 -0.48
N LYS A 40 -0.82 2.26 -1.41
CA LYS A 40 0.52 1.69 -1.18
C LYS A 40 1.25 2.43 -0.06
N SER A 41 1.18 3.76 -0.05
CA SER A 41 1.75 4.60 1.01
C SER A 41 1.09 4.33 2.37
N MET A 42 -0.21 4.07 2.38
CA MET A 42 -0.92 3.69 3.61
C MET A 42 -0.55 2.28 4.07
N THR A 43 -0.34 1.34 3.15
CA THR A 43 0.21 0.01 3.45
C THR A 43 1.62 0.13 4.05
N HIS A 44 2.49 0.99 3.49
CA HIS A 44 3.81 1.29 4.05
C HIS A 44 3.72 1.87 5.47
N ALA A 45 2.75 2.77 5.74
CA ALA A 45 2.54 3.29 7.09
C ALA A 45 2.11 2.19 8.07
N LEU A 46 1.18 1.31 7.66
CA LEU A 46 0.71 0.21 8.50
C LEU A 46 1.82 -0.79 8.85
N VAL A 47 2.70 -1.10 7.89
CA VAL A 47 3.89 -1.90 8.16
C VAL A 47 4.82 -1.18 9.13
N GLY A 48 5.04 0.13 8.95
CA GLY A 48 5.85 0.94 9.87
C GLY A 48 5.33 0.90 11.30
N ILE A 49 4.01 1.03 11.49
CA ILE A 49 3.37 0.88 12.80
C ILE A 49 3.65 -0.52 13.37
N ALA A 50 3.49 -1.58 12.57
CA ALA A 50 3.75 -2.95 13.02
C ALA A 50 5.23 -3.19 13.38
N VAL A 51 6.17 -2.54 12.67
CA VAL A 51 7.59 -2.53 13.03
C VAL A 51 7.81 -1.80 14.35
N GLN A 52 7.19 -0.62 14.54
CA GLN A 52 7.27 0.13 15.79
C GLN A 52 6.79 -0.69 16.99
N ASP A 53 5.78 -1.54 16.77
CA ASP A 53 5.21 -2.43 17.78
C ASP A 53 5.99 -3.74 18.00
N GLY A 54 7.04 -3.98 17.21
CA GLY A 54 7.81 -5.23 17.25
C GLY A 54 7.07 -6.45 16.68
N ILE A 55 6.04 -6.24 15.87
CA ILE A 55 5.24 -7.31 15.22
C ILE A 55 5.94 -7.80 13.94
N LEU A 56 6.59 -6.88 13.21
CA LEU A 56 7.28 -7.17 11.96
C LEU A 56 8.74 -6.71 12.01
N ASP A 57 9.60 -7.46 11.31
CA ASP A 57 10.94 -7.06 10.93
C ASP A 57 11.02 -7.07 9.40
N ILE A 58 11.39 -5.93 8.79
CA ILE A 58 11.42 -5.82 7.34
C ILE A 58 12.66 -6.45 6.70
N ASP A 59 13.73 -6.65 7.48
CA ASP A 59 14.97 -7.23 6.99
C ASP A 59 14.97 -8.76 7.01
N SER A 60 13.99 -9.35 7.69
CA SER A 60 13.78 -10.79 7.71
C SER A 60 13.16 -11.31 6.39
N PRO A 61 13.54 -12.53 5.94
CA PRO A 61 12.84 -13.22 4.87
C PRO A 61 11.34 -13.35 5.15
N THR A 62 10.51 -13.32 4.10
CA THR A 62 9.04 -13.36 4.28
C THR A 62 8.51 -14.66 4.89
N GLY A 63 9.29 -15.75 4.82
CA GLY A 63 8.91 -17.06 5.36
C GLY A 63 7.73 -17.72 4.64
N LEU A 64 7.37 -17.26 3.44
CA LEU A 64 6.26 -17.84 2.66
C LEU A 64 6.59 -19.29 2.26
N PRO A 65 5.74 -20.28 2.59
CA PRO A 65 5.99 -21.68 2.24
C PRO A 65 6.20 -21.93 0.75
N GLN A 66 5.52 -21.17 -0.10
CA GLN A 66 5.60 -21.23 -1.56
C GLN A 66 7.00 -20.88 -2.10
N TRP A 67 7.82 -20.22 -1.30
CA TRP A 67 9.14 -19.73 -1.67
C TRP A 67 10.28 -20.54 -1.01
N ALA A 68 9.96 -21.49 -0.14
CA ALA A 68 10.93 -22.20 0.72
C ALA A 68 11.99 -23.03 -0.03
N HIS A 69 11.79 -23.30 -1.32
CA HIS A 69 12.63 -24.22 -2.10
C HIS A 69 13.21 -23.62 -3.39
N ASP A 70 13.15 -22.29 -3.54
CA ASP A 70 13.79 -21.58 -4.65
C ASP A 70 14.32 -20.20 -4.21
N GLY A 71 14.87 -19.44 -5.16
CA GLY A 71 15.49 -18.14 -4.88
C GLY A 71 14.56 -17.09 -4.27
N ARG A 72 13.23 -17.31 -4.29
CA ARG A 72 12.27 -16.41 -3.62
C ARG A 72 12.36 -16.50 -2.10
N SER A 73 12.97 -17.55 -1.55
CA SER A 73 13.25 -17.66 -0.11
C SER A 73 14.09 -16.50 0.44
N GLU A 74 14.88 -15.83 -0.41
CA GLU A 74 15.71 -14.67 -0.07
C GLU A 74 14.95 -13.33 -0.16
N ILE A 75 13.68 -13.34 -0.58
CA ILE A 75 12.86 -12.12 -0.61
C ILE A 75 12.52 -11.73 0.82
N THR A 76 12.90 -10.52 1.21
CA THR A 76 12.56 -9.90 2.49
C THR A 76 11.34 -9.00 2.32
N LEU A 77 10.74 -8.59 3.44
CA LEU A 77 9.66 -7.62 3.41
C LEU A 77 10.15 -6.24 2.91
N ARG A 78 11.41 -5.87 3.18
CA ARG A 78 12.08 -4.70 2.59
C ARG A 78 12.10 -4.77 1.06
N HIS A 79 12.52 -5.90 0.48
CA HIS A 79 12.51 -6.07 -0.97
C HIS A 79 11.11 -5.85 -1.58
N LEU A 80 10.05 -6.29 -0.89
CA LEU A 80 8.68 -6.06 -1.34
C LEU A 80 8.25 -4.59 -1.24
N LEU A 81 8.54 -3.92 -0.11
CA LEU A 81 8.23 -2.50 0.12
C LEU A 81 8.94 -1.58 -0.87
N GLU A 82 10.18 -1.91 -1.22
CA GLU A 82 11.00 -1.16 -2.18
C GLU A 82 10.71 -1.56 -3.64
N MET A 83 9.80 -2.51 -3.89
CA MET A 83 9.50 -3.05 -5.21
C MET A 83 10.72 -3.62 -5.96
N ARG A 84 11.60 -4.30 -5.21
CA ARG A 84 12.83 -4.95 -5.66
C ARG A 84 12.81 -6.46 -5.43
N SER A 85 11.63 -7.07 -5.52
CA SER A 85 11.45 -8.49 -5.22
C SER A 85 12.13 -9.42 -6.23
N GLY A 86 12.33 -8.96 -7.46
CA GLY A 86 12.78 -9.77 -8.60
C GLY A 86 11.70 -10.69 -9.17
N LEU A 87 10.45 -10.60 -8.69
CA LEU A 87 9.31 -11.28 -9.28
C LEU A 87 8.94 -10.64 -10.62
N SER A 88 8.56 -11.47 -11.59
CA SER A 88 7.97 -11.00 -12.86
C SER A 88 6.67 -10.26 -12.59
N TRP A 89 6.50 -9.11 -13.23
CA TRP A 89 5.26 -8.34 -13.13
C TRP A 89 5.06 -7.41 -14.32
N VAL A 90 3.86 -7.42 -14.89
CA VAL A 90 3.41 -6.47 -15.93
C VAL A 90 2.36 -5.52 -15.36
N GLU A 91 2.77 -4.29 -15.04
CA GLU A 91 1.87 -3.23 -14.58
C GLU A 91 1.37 -2.36 -15.76
N ASP A 92 0.53 -2.97 -16.62
CA ASP A 92 -0.12 -2.27 -17.73
C ASP A 92 -1.63 -2.12 -17.46
N TYR A 93 -2.19 -0.93 -17.64
CA TYR A 93 -3.63 -0.67 -17.47
C TYR A 93 -4.39 -0.47 -18.79
N VAL A 94 -3.69 -0.56 -19.92
CA VAL A 94 -4.21 -0.39 -21.28
C VAL A 94 -4.40 -1.73 -21.96
N ASP A 95 -3.39 -2.60 -21.94
CA ASP A 95 -3.47 -3.95 -22.52
C ASP A 95 -3.87 -5.00 -21.47
N GLY A 96 -5.16 -5.34 -21.44
CA GLY A 96 -5.71 -6.34 -20.51
C GLY A 96 -5.23 -7.77 -20.76
N ASP A 97 -4.78 -8.12 -21.97
CA ASP A 97 -4.41 -9.51 -22.29
C ASP A 97 -3.04 -9.89 -21.71
N SER A 98 -2.12 -8.92 -21.62
CA SER A 98 -0.79 -9.10 -21.05
C SER A 98 -0.67 -8.65 -19.59
N SER A 99 -1.55 -7.77 -19.12
CA SER A 99 -1.48 -7.15 -17.78
C SER A 99 -1.69 -8.10 -16.61
N ASP A 100 -0.70 -8.20 -15.73
CA ASP A 100 -0.82 -8.91 -14.45
C ASP A 100 -1.71 -8.14 -13.47
N VAL A 101 -1.64 -6.81 -13.47
CA VAL A 101 -2.45 -5.99 -12.55
C VAL A 101 -3.94 -6.05 -12.85
N ILE A 102 -4.34 -6.07 -14.13
CA ILE A 102 -5.75 -6.25 -14.52
C ILE A 102 -6.22 -7.67 -14.19
N LYS A 103 -5.41 -8.70 -14.50
CA LYS A 103 -5.73 -10.09 -14.16
C LYS A 103 -5.86 -10.29 -12.64
N MET A 104 -4.99 -9.64 -11.86
CA MET A 104 -5.03 -9.70 -10.40
C MET A 104 -6.28 -8.99 -9.84
N LEU A 105 -6.56 -7.76 -10.25
CA LEU A 105 -7.63 -6.96 -9.62
C LEU A 105 -9.04 -7.30 -10.15
N PHE A 106 -9.15 -7.70 -11.41
CA PHE A 106 -10.45 -7.85 -12.08
C PHE A 106 -10.65 -9.21 -12.76
N GLY A 107 -9.57 -9.98 -12.93
CA GLY A 107 -9.58 -11.26 -13.64
C GLY A 107 -9.44 -12.47 -12.71
N THR A 108 -8.56 -13.40 -13.10
CA THR A 108 -8.37 -14.68 -12.43
C THR A 108 -7.81 -14.60 -11.02
N GLY A 109 -7.15 -13.49 -10.67
CA GLY A 109 -6.55 -13.28 -9.34
C GLY A 109 -7.46 -12.57 -8.33
N LYS A 110 -8.63 -12.07 -8.73
CA LYS A 110 -9.43 -11.12 -7.92
C LYS A 110 -9.93 -11.67 -6.58
N GLU A 111 -10.03 -13.00 -6.46
CA GLU A 111 -10.50 -13.66 -5.25
C GLU A 111 -9.37 -13.81 -4.21
N ASP A 112 -8.11 -13.86 -4.64
CA ASP A 112 -6.92 -13.90 -3.77
C ASP A 112 -5.74 -13.20 -4.46
N THR A 113 -5.71 -11.88 -4.31
CA THR A 113 -4.75 -11.00 -4.99
C THR A 113 -3.32 -11.25 -4.54
N ALA A 114 -3.12 -11.59 -3.26
CA ALA A 114 -1.82 -11.95 -2.74
C ALA A 114 -1.34 -13.29 -3.29
N ALA A 115 -2.19 -14.33 -3.31
CA ALA A 115 -1.79 -15.62 -3.86
C ALA A 115 -1.43 -15.54 -5.35
N PHE A 116 -2.18 -14.73 -6.12
CA PHE A 116 -1.85 -14.44 -7.52
C PHE A 116 -0.43 -13.85 -7.66
N ALA A 117 -0.09 -12.85 -6.83
CA ALA A 117 1.23 -12.23 -6.86
C ALA A 117 2.35 -13.16 -6.33
N ILE A 118 2.09 -13.95 -5.29
CA ILE A 118 3.05 -14.92 -4.72
C ILE A 118 3.43 -15.99 -5.76
N ALA A 119 2.51 -16.35 -6.65
CA ALA A 119 2.72 -17.37 -7.68
C ALA A 119 3.63 -16.89 -8.83
N GLN A 120 3.91 -15.59 -8.93
CA GLN A 120 4.75 -15.05 -10.00
C GLN A 120 6.17 -15.64 -9.95
N PRO A 121 6.79 -15.88 -11.12
CA PRO A 121 8.12 -16.45 -11.20
C PRO A 121 9.18 -15.42 -10.79
N LEU A 122 10.28 -15.89 -10.20
CA LEU A 122 11.47 -15.08 -9.99
C LEU A 122 12.25 -14.96 -11.30
N VAL A 123 12.51 -13.73 -11.74
CA VAL A 123 13.22 -13.44 -13.01
C VAL A 123 14.54 -12.71 -12.81
N SER A 124 14.77 -12.16 -11.62
CA SER A 124 16.05 -11.58 -11.21
C SER A 124 16.32 -11.85 -9.72
N PRO A 125 17.58 -11.81 -9.26
CA PRO A 125 17.88 -11.96 -7.84
C PRO A 125 17.21 -10.86 -6.99
N PRO A 126 16.64 -11.18 -5.81
CA PRO A 126 16.02 -10.17 -4.95
C PRO A 126 16.97 -9.02 -4.62
N GLY A 127 16.45 -7.80 -4.61
CA GLY A 127 17.20 -6.57 -4.36
C GLY A 127 17.95 -6.01 -5.58
N THR A 128 18.03 -6.71 -6.71
CA THR A 128 18.91 -6.29 -7.83
C THR A 128 18.24 -5.45 -8.92
N SER A 129 16.92 -5.54 -9.07
CA SER A 129 16.16 -4.77 -10.06
C SER A 129 14.90 -4.19 -9.43
N TRP A 130 14.48 -3.00 -9.89
CA TRP A 130 13.21 -2.40 -9.51
C TRP A 130 12.15 -2.68 -10.57
N VAL A 131 10.95 -3.07 -10.13
CA VAL A 131 9.78 -3.26 -11.00
C VAL A 131 8.56 -2.76 -10.25
N TYR A 132 7.92 -1.69 -10.73
CA TYR A 132 6.68 -1.20 -10.11
C TYR A 132 5.60 -2.28 -10.12
N SER A 133 5.11 -2.65 -8.93
CA SER A 133 4.20 -3.78 -8.79
C SER A 133 3.12 -3.56 -7.74
N SER A 134 1.86 -3.53 -8.19
CA SER A 134 0.71 -3.65 -7.31
C SER A 134 0.66 -5.02 -6.63
N GLY A 135 1.15 -6.07 -7.30
CA GLY A 135 1.24 -7.43 -6.77
C GLY A 135 2.07 -7.51 -5.48
N THR A 136 3.30 -6.98 -5.50
CA THR A 136 4.17 -7.02 -4.30
C THR A 136 3.53 -6.32 -3.11
N THR A 137 2.77 -5.23 -3.33
CA THR A 137 2.05 -4.55 -2.25
C THR A 137 0.97 -5.43 -1.63
N ASN A 138 0.24 -6.23 -2.42
CA ASN A 138 -0.77 -7.14 -1.88
C ASN A 138 -0.14 -8.33 -1.14
N ILE A 139 1.08 -8.75 -1.50
CA ILE A 139 1.89 -9.68 -0.68
C ILE A 139 2.21 -9.05 0.68
N VAL A 140 2.67 -7.80 0.71
CA VAL A 140 2.92 -7.05 1.95
C VAL A 140 1.67 -7.00 2.83
N ALA A 141 0.52 -6.68 2.24
CA ALA A 141 -0.74 -6.61 2.96
C ALA A 141 -1.16 -7.97 3.55
N ARG A 142 -0.95 -9.07 2.82
CA ARG A 142 -1.17 -10.44 3.33
C ARG A 142 -0.24 -10.75 4.51
N LEU A 143 1.05 -10.46 4.40
CA LEU A 143 2.04 -10.71 5.45
C LEU A 143 1.71 -9.93 6.73
N LEU A 144 1.29 -8.68 6.59
CA LEU A 144 0.82 -7.86 7.71
C LEU A 144 -0.41 -8.49 8.39
N GLY A 145 -1.42 -8.90 7.62
CA GLY A 145 -2.60 -9.56 8.17
C GLY A 145 -2.25 -10.85 8.93
N ASN A 146 -1.40 -11.69 8.33
CA ASN A 146 -0.92 -12.92 8.96
C ASN A 146 -0.18 -12.65 10.28
N ALA A 147 0.71 -11.65 10.30
CA ALA A 147 1.46 -11.28 11.50
C ALA A 147 0.57 -10.72 12.62
N LEU A 148 -0.56 -10.11 12.27
CA LEU A 148 -1.60 -9.67 13.19
C LEU A 148 -2.54 -10.81 13.64
N GLY A 149 -2.39 -12.02 13.08
CA GLY A 149 -3.15 -13.20 13.44
C GLY A 149 -4.39 -13.44 12.59
N ASP A 150 -4.55 -12.79 11.44
CA ASP A 150 -5.58 -13.18 10.47
C ASP A 150 -5.26 -14.55 9.85
N THR A 151 -6.30 -15.37 9.72
CA THR A 151 -6.27 -16.66 9.03
C THR A 151 -6.87 -16.53 7.62
N PRO A 152 -6.72 -17.52 6.71
CA PRO A 152 -7.36 -17.46 5.39
C PRO A 152 -8.86 -17.13 5.46
N GLY A 153 -9.28 -16.11 4.71
CA GLY A 153 -10.66 -15.60 4.72
C GLY A 153 -11.01 -14.62 5.84
N SER A 154 -10.12 -14.38 6.81
CA SER A 154 -10.26 -13.36 7.85
C SER A 154 -9.52 -12.08 7.49
N HIS A 155 -10.09 -10.96 7.90
CA HIS A 155 -9.47 -9.63 7.86
C HIS A 155 -9.77 -8.83 9.14
N VAL A 156 -10.20 -9.50 10.20
CA VAL A 156 -10.69 -8.85 11.43
C VAL A 156 -9.54 -8.13 12.14
N HIS A 157 -8.40 -8.80 12.29
CA HIS A 157 -7.29 -8.23 13.06
C HIS A 157 -6.63 -7.07 12.33
N ILE A 158 -6.37 -7.21 11.02
CA ILE A 158 -5.82 -6.10 10.23
C ILE A 158 -6.78 -4.91 10.17
N GLN A 159 -8.10 -5.13 10.06
CA GLN A 159 -9.07 -4.05 10.05
C GLN A 159 -9.13 -3.32 11.40
N GLN A 160 -9.09 -4.05 12.52
CA GLN A 160 -9.02 -3.47 13.86
C GLN A 160 -7.71 -2.69 14.06
N PHE A 161 -6.60 -3.24 13.58
CA PHE A 161 -5.29 -2.59 13.63
C PHE A 161 -5.28 -1.28 12.84
N MET A 162 -5.79 -1.29 11.59
CA MET A 162 -5.96 -0.08 10.78
C MET A 162 -6.81 0.98 11.49
N GLN A 163 -7.94 0.57 12.06
CA GLN A 163 -8.84 1.47 12.76
C GLN A 163 -8.15 2.11 13.96
N ALA A 164 -7.62 1.30 14.88
CA ALA A 164 -7.07 1.79 16.14
C ALA A 164 -5.75 2.54 15.97
N ARG A 165 -4.86 2.04 15.09
CA ARG A 165 -3.47 2.51 15.03
C ARG A 165 -3.22 3.58 13.98
N LEU A 166 -4.07 3.66 12.95
CA LEU A 166 -3.95 4.67 11.91
C LEU A 166 -5.17 5.59 11.91
N PHE A 167 -6.37 5.06 11.67
CA PHE A 167 -7.53 5.92 11.43
C PHE A 167 -7.92 6.75 12.67
N ASP A 168 -8.10 6.11 13.82
CA ASP A 168 -8.43 6.79 15.08
C ASP A 168 -7.31 7.73 15.52
N ALA A 169 -6.05 7.29 15.39
CA ALA A 169 -4.87 8.08 15.76
C ALA A 169 -4.77 9.39 14.97
N LEU A 170 -5.14 9.36 13.68
CA LEU A 170 -5.14 10.54 12.80
C LEU A 170 -6.49 11.30 12.82
N GLY A 171 -7.51 10.80 13.52
CA GLY A 171 -8.88 11.30 13.42
C GLY A 171 -9.43 11.22 11.99
N MET A 172 -9.04 10.19 11.24
CA MET A 172 -9.38 9.92 9.86
C MET A 172 -10.50 8.88 9.76
N SER A 173 -11.40 9.05 8.79
CA SER A 173 -12.38 8.02 8.42
C SER A 173 -12.00 7.40 7.07
N ALA A 174 -11.79 6.09 7.03
CA ALA A 174 -11.40 5.39 5.82
C ALA A 174 -12.03 4.00 5.74
N SER A 175 -12.25 3.50 4.52
CA SER A 175 -12.79 2.18 4.24
C SER A 175 -11.82 1.38 3.36
N PRO A 176 -10.98 0.51 3.94
CA PRO A 176 -10.21 -0.47 3.17
C PRO A 176 -11.15 -1.50 2.53
N LYS A 177 -10.78 -2.05 1.37
CA LYS A 177 -11.45 -3.21 0.77
C LYS A 177 -10.55 -4.43 0.76
N PHE A 178 -11.18 -5.59 0.95
CA PHE A 178 -10.52 -6.88 1.05
C PHE A 178 -11.00 -7.78 -0.09
N ASP A 179 -10.13 -8.67 -0.57
CA ASP A 179 -10.54 -9.76 -1.47
C ASP A 179 -11.26 -10.89 -0.70
N ALA A 180 -11.78 -11.89 -1.43
CA ALA A 180 -12.51 -13.00 -0.82
C ALA A 180 -11.64 -13.87 0.09
N ALA A 181 -10.32 -13.85 -0.08
CA ALA A 181 -9.36 -14.52 0.76
C ALA A 181 -8.95 -13.70 2.01
N GLY A 182 -9.56 -12.53 2.21
CA GLY A 182 -9.32 -11.65 3.37
C GLY A 182 -8.07 -10.77 3.25
N THR A 183 -7.41 -10.72 2.09
CA THR A 183 -6.28 -9.81 1.89
C THR A 183 -6.79 -8.40 1.72
N PHE A 184 -6.23 -7.44 2.46
CA PHE A 184 -6.40 -6.04 2.12
C PHE A 184 -5.81 -5.78 0.73
N ILE A 185 -6.59 -5.21 -0.19
CA ILE A 185 -6.12 -4.83 -1.54
C ILE A 185 -5.35 -3.51 -1.41
N GLY A 186 -4.23 -3.58 -0.68
CA GLY A 186 -3.41 -2.45 -0.25
C GLY A 186 -2.63 -1.78 -1.37
N SER A 187 -2.64 -2.38 -2.57
CA SER A 187 -2.16 -1.73 -3.78
C SER A 187 -3.08 -0.62 -4.28
N SER A 188 -4.39 -0.67 -3.97
CA SER A 188 -5.39 0.06 -4.76
C SER A 188 -6.62 0.57 -4.01
N TYR A 189 -7.14 -0.16 -3.02
CA TYR A 189 -8.52 0.05 -2.53
C TYR A 189 -8.59 0.56 -1.09
N MET A 190 -8.12 1.79 -0.90
CA MET A 190 -8.50 2.61 0.25
C MET A 190 -9.51 3.68 -0.20
N PHE A 191 -10.58 3.83 0.55
CA PHE A 191 -11.61 4.82 0.28
C PHE A 191 -11.63 5.85 1.41
N ALA A 192 -11.38 7.12 1.12
CA ALA A 192 -11.42 8.20 2.11
C ALA A 192 -11.84 9.53 1.47
N THR A 193 -12.18 10.53 2.28
CA THR A 193 -12.40 11.89 1.79
C THR A 193 -11.06 12.57 1.44
N ALA A 194 -11.09 13.65 0.65
CA ALA A 194 -9.89 14.44 0.38
C ALA A 194 -9.24 14.99 1.67
N ARG A 195 -10.06 15.37 2.66
CA ARG A 195 -9.61 15.81 3.99
C ARG A 195 -8.90 14.69 4.76
N ASP A 196 -9.42 13.48 4.68
CA ASP A 196 -8.84 12.33 5.35
C ASP A 196 -7.51 11.90 4.73
N PHE A 197 -7.39 11.90 3.39
CA PHE A 197 -6.09 11.73 2.73
C PHE A 197 -5.09 12.85 3.11
N ALA A 198 -5.56 14.09 3.28
CA ALA A 198 -4.70 15.18 3.73
C ALA A 198 -4.17 14.99 5.17
N LYS A 199 -5.00 14.46 6.09
CA LYS A 199 -4.54 14.08 7.44
C LYS A 199 -3.43 13.02 7.37
N PHE A 200 -3.58 12.03 6.49
CA PHE A 200 -2.53 11.04 6.23
C PHE A 200 -1.25 11.67 5.66
N GLY A 201 -1.37 12.62 4.73
CA GLY A 201 -0.23 13.39 4.24
C GLY A 201 0.49 14.18 5.34
N LEU A 202 -0.27 14.77 6.28
CA LEU A 202 0.28 15.51 7.41
C LEU A 202 1.11 14.62 8.35
N LEU A 203 0.71 13.36 8.56
CA LEU A 203 1.51 12.39 9.32
C LEU A 203 2.93 12.28 8.75
N TYR A 204 3.06 12.14 7.42
CA TYR A 204 4.38 12.06 6.77
C TYR A 204 5.09 13.41 6.76
N LEU A 205 4.38 14.53 6.63
CA LEU A 205 5.00 15.86 6.75
C LEU A 205 5.64 16.06 8.13
N CYS A 206 5.03 15.50 9.18
CA CYS A 206 5.46 15.62 10.57
C CYS A 206 6.31 14.44 11.07
N ASP A 207 7.09 13.78 10.21
CA ASP A 207 7.99 12.66 10.57
C ASP A 207 7.28 11.52 11.35
N GLY A 208 6.04 11.22 10.96
CA GLY A 208 5.27 10.15 11.61
C GLY A 208 4.76 10.50 13.01
N ILE A 209 4.81 11.78 13.42
CA ILE A 209 4.27 12.25 14.69
C ILE A 209 2.90 12.87 14.46
N CYS A 210 1.90 12.42 15.23
CA CYS A 210 0.56 12.99 15.25
C CYS A 210 0.18 13.34 16.69
N ASN A 211 -0.27 14.58 16.94
CA ASN A 211 -0.66 15.07 18.27
C ASN A 211 0.38 14.81 19.37
N GLY A 212 1.67 14.91 19.03
CA GLY A 212 2.79 14.66 19.96
C GLY A 212 3.10 13.18 20.21
N VAL A 213 2.38 12.26 19.58
CA VAL A 213 2.61 10.81 19.67
C VAL A 213 3.29 10.32 18.39
N ARG A 214 4.37 9.55 18.55
CA ARG A 214 5.07 8.90 17.43
C ARG A 214 4.27 7.69 16.97
N ILE A 215 3.76 7.74 15.74
CA ILE A 215 2.97 6.68 15.10
C ILE A 215 3.85 5.82 14.18
N LEU A 216 4.82 6.43 13.49
CA LEU A 216 5.80 5.72 12.66
C LEU A 216 7.19 5.75 13.29
N PRO A 217 8.00 4.69 13.12
CA PRO A 217 9.37 4.65 13.62
C PRO A 217 10.18 5.86 13.15
N GLU A 218 11.15 6.27 13.95
CA GLU A 218 12.11 7.29 13.54
C GLU A 218 12.85 6.83 12.26
N GLY A 219 13.00 7.74 11.29
CA GLY A 219 13.60 7.43 9.98
C GLY A 219 12.69 6.66 9.00
N TRP A 220 11.50 6.22 9.42
CA TRP A 220 10.57 5.49 8.52
C TRP A 220 10.02 6.39 7.40
N VAL A 221 9.77 7.66 7.71
CA VAL A 221 9.34 8.65 6.71
C VAL A 221 10.45 8.91 5.69
N ASP A 222 11.70 8.99 6.14
CA ASP A 222 12.85 9.18 5.24
C ASP A 222 13.12 7.97 4.38
N HIS A 223 12.91 6.75 4.91
CA HIS A 223 12.94 5.51 4.13
C HIS A 223 12.01 5.56 2.89
N ALA A 224 10.83 6.18 3.03
CA ALA A 224 9.87 6.35 1.92
C ALA A 224 10.28 7.42 0.88
N ARG A 225 11.21 8.31 1.23
CA ARG A 225 11.68 9.42 0.37
C ARG A 225 13.04 9.14 -0.24
N ALA A 226 13.81 8.24 0.37
CA ALA A 226 15.12 7.84 -0.12
C ALA A 226 14.98 7.14 -1.47
N GLN A 227 15.79 7.57 -2.42
CA GLN A 227 15.90 6.91 -3.70
C GLN A 227 16.77 5.66 -3.54
N HIS A 228 16.15 4.48 -3.64
CA HIS A 228 16.86 3.21 -3.49
C HIS A 228 17.31 2.60 -4.83
N VAL A 229 16.68 3.01 -5.93
CA VAL A 229 16.96 2.52 -7.29
C VAL A 229 16.83 3.64 -8.32
N PHE A 230 17.59 3.54 -9.39
CA PHE A 230 17.43 4.32 -10.62
C PHE A 230 16.81 3.40 -11.67
N ASP A 231 15.70 3.83 -12.24
CA ASP A 231 15.18 3.27 -13.49
C ASP A 231 15.80 4.09 -14.62
N GLU A 232 16.56 3.45 -15.51
CA GLU A 232 17.21 4.15 -16.64
C GLU A 232 16.19 4.61 -17.70
N GLU A 233 14.95 4.12 -17.65
CA GLU A 233 13.87 4.46 -18.59
C GLU A 233 13.02 5.68 -18.17
N THR A 234 13.27 6.27 -16.99
CA THR A 234 12.59 7.48 -16.49
C THR A 234 13.56 8.58 -16.06
#